data_AF-K1TSF3-F1
#
_entry.id   AF-K1TSF3-F1
#
_cell.length_a   1.000
_cell.length_b   1.000
_cell.length_c   1.000
_cell.angle_alpha   90.00
_cell.angle_beta   90.00
_cell.angle_gamma   90.00
#
_symmetry.space_group_name_H-M   'P 1'
#
loop_
_entity.id
_entity.type
_entity.pdbx_description
1 polymer ?
#
loop_
_entity_poly.entity_id
_entity_poly.type
_entity_poly.pdbx_seq_one_letter_code
_entity_poly.pdbx_strand_id
1 'polypeptide(L)'
;LQCHGTFENGIVFDITQGHVYGQLAKDQTHNSYIDIIGTKGIARMTHDFKTAVVELRGVTQTHRIERPFGGKNIDVLCDLFARSIESGVREEALPRLRDAAIASEYAWRFIQDARSHEMPSIGDLATLEEIRERRRTMKNGYGLLHRHPRIA
;
A
#
# COMPACT_ATOMS: atom_id res chain seq x y z
N LEU A 1 -8.46 8.59 -0.12
CA LEU A 1 -8.76 8.15 1.26
C LEU A 1 -7.57 8.54 2.12
N GLN A 2 -7.81 9.37 3.11
CA GLN A 2 -6.84 9.65 4.17
C GLN A 2 -7.56 9.36 5.47
N CYS A 3 -6.98 8.52 6.33
CA CYS A 3 -7.52 8.27 7.65
C CYS A 3 -6.37 8.20 8.66
N HIS A 4 -6.60 8.73 9.85
CA HIS A 4 -5.69 8.61 10.96
C HIS A 4 -6.49 8.26 12.21
N GLY A 5 -5.82 7.72 13.21
CA GLY A 5 -6.48 7.32 14.43
C GLY A 5 -5.51 6.79 15.46
N THR A 6 -6.06 6.39 16.59
CA THR A 6 -5.29 5.84 17.71
C THR A 6 -5.93 4.52 18.14
N PHE A 7 -5.14 3.47 18.23
CA PHE A 7 -5.54 2.20 18.83
C PHE A 7 -5.69 2.36 20.35
N GLU A 8 -6.46 1.47 20.99
CA GLU A 8 -6.69 1.51 22.45
C GLU A 8 -5.40 1.51 23.28
N ASN A 9 -4.33 0.93 22.75
CA ASN A 9 -3.01 0.87 23.38
C ASN A 9 -2.13 2.11 23.10
N GLY A 10 -2.70 3.17 22.51
CA GLY A 10 -2.00 4.43 22.25
C GLY A 10 -1.15 4.47 20.99
N ILE A 11 -1.12 3.39 20.20
CA ILE A 11 -0.44 3.41 18.89
C ILE A 11 -1.25 4.28 17.94
N VAL A 12 -0.60 5.27 17.33
CA VAL A 12 -1.20 6.14 16.31
C VAL A 12 -0.92 5.58 14.93
N PHE A 13 -1.89 5.68 14.03
CA PHE A 13 -1.73 5.36 12.62
C PHE A 13 -2.18 6.52 11.74
N ASP A 14 -1.57 6.62 10.56
CA ASP A 14 -2.00 7.47 9.43
C ASP A 14 -1.87 6.63 8.16
N ILE A 15 -2.95 6.54 7.41
CA ILE A 15 -3.06 5.80 6.16
C ILE A 15 -3.56 6.77 5.10
N THR A 16 -2.70 7.00 4.10
CA THR A 16 -3.08 7.72 2.90
C THR A 16 -3.07 6.78 1.70
N GLN A 17 -4.23 6.57 1.10
CA GLN A 17 -4.39 5.91 -0.18
C GLN A 17 -5.03 6.88 -1.17
N GLY A 18 -4.26 7.33 -2.15
CA GLY A 18 -4.76 8.24 -3.17
C GLY A 18 -3.81 8.39 -4.34
N HIS A 19 -4.30 9.06 -5.38
CA HIS A 19 -3.47 9.56 -6.47
C HIS A 19 -2.79 10.86 -6.03
N VAL A 20 -1.91 10.76 -5.03
CA VAL A 20 -1.09 11.88 -4.58
C VAL A 20 -0.09 12.27 -5.67
N TYR A 21 0.38 13.53 -5.63
CA TYR A 21 1.31 14.13 -6.59
C TYR A 21 2.64 13.41 -6.82
N GLY A 22 2.85 12.22 -6.25
CA GLY A 22 3.90 11.30 -6.71
C GLY A 22 3.84 11.06 -8.23
N GLN A 23 2.65 11.19 -8.85
CA GLN A 23 2.52 11.19 -10.32
C GLN A 23 3.14 12.41 -11.00
N LEU A 24 3.35 13.53 -10.33
CA LEU A 24 4.02 14.72 -10.87
C LEU A 24 5.48 14.84 -10.40
N ALA A 25 5.92 14.03 -9.43
CA ALA A 25 7.30 14.02 -8.98
C ALA A 25 8.25 13.81 -10.17
N LYS A 26 9.22 14.71 -10.34
CA LYS A 26 10.27 14.57 -11.37
C LYS A 26 10.98 13.23 -11.23
N ASP A 27 11.37 12.92 -9.99
CA ASP A 27 12.02 11.67 -9.62
C ASP A 27 11.13 10.91 -8.64
N GLN A 28 10.36 9.94 -9.16
CA GLN A 28 9.51 9.09 -8.33
C GLN A 28 10.36 8.00 -7.66
N THR A 29 10.59 8.13 -6.35
CA THR A 29 11.44 7.20 -5.59
C THR A 29 10.70 5.95 -5.10
N HIS A 30 9.37 6.00 -5.05
CA HIS A 30 8.51 4.88 -4.65
C HIS A 30 7.06 5.11 -5.10
N ASN A 31 6.29 4.03 -5.13
CA ASN A 31 4.85 4.06 -5.38
C ASN A 31 4.02 3.84 -4.12
N SER A 32 4.60 3.15 -3.15
CA SER A 32 3.98 2.83 -1.87
C SER A 32 5.07 2.72 -0.82
N TYR A 33 4.73 3.05 0.41
CA TYR A 33 5.57 2.82 1.56
C TYR A 33 4.75 2.56 2.82
N ILE A 34 5.39 1.94 3.79
CA ILE A 34 4.89 1.80 5.16
C ILE A 34 6.04 1.99 6.13
N ASP A 35 5.76 2.70 7.22
CA ASP A 35 6.66 2.86 8.35
C ASP A 35 6.03 2.30 9.62
N ILE A 36 6.84 1.55 10.36
CA ILE A 36 6.53 1.14 11.74
C ILE A 36 7.62 1.74 12.62
N ILE A 37 7.21 2.66 13.49
CA ILE A 37 8.12 3.43 14.35
C ILE A 37 7.87 3.03 15.79
N GLY A 38 8.94 2.70 16.50
CA GLY A 38 8.90 2.39 17.93
C GLY A 38 10.13 2.89 18.66
N THR A 39 10.19 2.62 19.96
CA THR A 39 11.28 3.12 20.83
C THR A 39 12.66 2.57 20.46
N LYS A 40 12.73 1.50 19.66
CA LYS A 40 13.97 0.86 19.20
C LYS A 40 14.34 1.21 17.76
N GLY A 41 13.60 2.10 17.12
CA GLY A 41 13.88 2.59 15.78
C GLY A 41 12.74 2.41 14.79
N ILE A 42 13.08 2.27 13.50
CA ILE A 42 12.14 2.34 12.38
C ILE A 42 12.32 1.12 11.47
N ALA A 43 11.22 0.45 11.17
CA ALA A 43 11.12 -0.48 10.05
C ALA A 43 10.34 0.20 8.92
N ARG A 44 11.01 0.40 7.78
CA ARG A 44 10.43 1.00 6.58
C ARG A 44 10.42 -0.02 5.45
N MET A 45 9.32 -0.12 4.73
CA MET A 45 9.26 -0.83 3.46
C MET A 45 8.79 0.12 2.37
N THR A 46 9.49 0.15 1.24
CA THR A 46 9.10 0.89 0.03
C THR A 46 9.12 -0.04 -1.18
N HIS A 47 8.33 0.27 -2.20
CA HIS A 47 8.48 -0.38 -3.50
C HIS A 47 8.07 0.52 -4.67
N ASP A 48 8.63 0.23 -5.85
CA ASP A 48 8.32 0.85 -7.14
C ASP A 48 7.66 -0.14 -8.13
N PHE A 49 7.18 -1.28 -7.60
CA PHE A 49 6.67 -2.45 -8.35
C PHE A 49 7.72 -3.24 -9.15
N LYS A 50 9.00 -2.85 -9.10
CA LYS A 50 10.12 -3.64 -9.64
C LYS A 50 10.99 -4.17 -8.52
N THR A 51 11.27 -3.32 -7.54
CA THR A 51 12.10 -3.59 -6.38
C THR A 51 11.31 -3.28 -5.12
N ALA A 52 11.42 -4.14 -4.12
CA ALA A 52 11.01 -3.89 -2.76
C ALA A 52 12.26 -3.67 -1.90
N VAL A 53 12.27 -2.59 -1.13
CA VAL A 53 13.35 -2.25 -0.20
C VAL A 53 12.80 -2.27 1.21
N VAL A 54 13.47 -2.99 2.10
CA VAL A 54 13.20 -2.99 3.54
C VAL A 54 14.40 -2.39 4.26
N GLU A 55 14.19 -1.30 4.98
CA GLU A 55 15.18 -0.67 5.85
C GLU A 55 14.79 -0.89 7.31
N LEU A 56 15.69 -1.52 8.08
CA LEU A 56 15.53 -1.73 9.53
C LEU A 56 16.57 -0.90 10.26
N ARG A 57 16.17 0.28 10.73
CA ARG A 57 17.01 1.24 11.44
C ARG A 57 16.86 1.01 12.93
N GLY A 58 17.72 0.16 13.51
CA GLY A 58 17.77 -0.12 14.94
C GLY A 58 18.69 0.83 15.70
N VAL A 59 18.78 0.61 17.03
CA VAL A 59 19.62 1.44 17.93
C VAL A 59 21.11 1.37 17.58
N THR A 60 21.61 0.19 17.20
CA THR A 60 23.05 -0.04 16.95
C THR A 60 23.40 -0.34 15.50
N GLN A 61 22.42 -0.73 14.69
CA GLN A 61 22.65 -1.22 13.34
C GLN A 61 21.50 -0.81 12.42
N THR A 62 21.85 -0.55 11.17
CA THR A 62 20.87 -0.37 10.09
C THR A 62 21.06 -1.48 9.08
N HIS A 63 20.00 -2.23 8.81
CA HIS A 63 19.96 -3.21 7.72
C HIS A 63 19.17 -2.64 6.55
N ARG A 64 19.63 -2.89 5.33
CA ARG A 64 18.92 -2.54 4.11
C ARG A 64 18.89 -3.74 3.19
N ILE A 65 17.69 -4.23 2.90
CA ILE A 65 17.44 -5.44 2.13
C ILE A 65 16.69 -5.03 0.87
N GLU A 66 17.27 -5.35 -0.29
CA GLU A 66 16.63 -5.15 -1.58
C GLU A 66 16.30 -6.50 -2.22
N ARG A 67 15.08 -6.63 -2.75
CA ARG A 67 14.66 -7.81 -3.52
C ARG A 67 13.77 -7.39 -4.69
N PRO A 68 13.67 -8.21 -5.75
CA PRO A 68 12.61 -8.03 -6.74
C PRO A 68 11.24 -7.98 -6.06
N PHE A 69 10.34 -7.15 -6.58
CA PHE A 69 8.97 -7.05 -6.08
C PHE A 69 8.22 -8.36 -6.38
N GLY A 70 7.89 -9.13 -5.34
CA GLY A 70 7.22 -10.43 -5.45
C GLY A 70 5.72 -10.38 -5.79
N GLY A 71 5.17 -9.18 -6.06
CA GLY A 71 3.73 -9.03 -6.23
C GLY A 71 2.99 -9.20 -4.91
N LYS A 72 1.85 -9.91 -4.97
CA LYS A 72 0.98 -10.12 -3.81
C LYS A 72 1.31 -11.40 -3.03
N ASN A 73 2.28 -12.20 -3.48
CA ASN A 73 2.62 -13.51 -2.90
C ASN A 73 1.37 -14.39 -2.65
N ILE A 74 0.44 -14.42 -3.62
CA ILE A 74 -0.83 -15.17 -3.49
C ILE A 74 -0.57 -16.68 -3.44
N ASP A 75 0.46 -17.14 -4.15
CA ASP A 75 0.98 -18.50 -4.09
C ASP A 75 1.26 -18.95 -2.65
N VAL A 76 1.93 -18.12 -1.84
CA VAL A 76 2.21 -18.44 -0.43
C VAL A 76 0.92 -18.63 0.37
N LEU A 77 -0.09 -17.78 0.13
CA LEU A 77 -1.39 -17.90 0.79
C LEU A 77 -2.12 -19.19 0.37
N CYS A 78 -2.09 -19.51 -0.93
CA CYS A 78 -2.67 -20.74 -1.48
C CYS A 78 -2.02 -21.99 -0.87
N ASP A 79 -0.69 -22.00 -0.76
CA ASP A 79 0.05 -23.13 -0.20
C ASP A 79 -0.27 -23.36 1.29
N LEU A 80 -0.31 -22.29 2.08
CA LEU A 80 -0.74 -22.35 3.49
C LEU A 80 -2.17 -22.88 3.63
N PHE A 81 -3.06 -22.45 2.74
CA PHE A 81 -4.45 -22.89 2.75
C PHE A 81 -4.57 -24.37 2.37
N ALA A 82 -3.84 -24.83 1.35
CA ALA A 82 -3.81 -26.23 0.93
C ALA A 82 -3.33 -27.15 2.07
N ARG A 83 -2.22 -26.79 2.75
CA ARG A 83 -1.71 -27.55 3.91
C ARG A 83 -2.71 -27.61 5.06
N SER A 84 -3.50 -26.55 5.25
CA SER A 84 -4.56 -26.53 6.26
C SER A 84 -5.67 -27.54 5.96
N ILE A 85 -6.02 -27.70 4.69
CA ILE A 85 -7.02 -28.69 4.25
C ILE A 85 -6.47 -30.11 4.39
N GLU A 86 -5.25 -30.35 3.91
CA GLU A 86 -4.63 -31.68 3.91
C GLU A 86 -4.41 -32.23 5.33
N SER A 87 -4.00 -31.37 6.26
CA SER A 87 -3.77 -31.76 7.65
C SER A 87 -5.03 -31.74 8.51
N GLY A 88 -6.10 -31.08 8.06
CA GLY A 88 -7.28 -30.79 8.87
C GLY A 88 -7.03 -29.78 10.00
N VAL A 89 -5.85 -29.15 10.05
CA VAL A 89 -5.45 -28.18 11.08
C VAL A 89 -5.12 -26.86 10.40
N ARG A 90 -5.73 -25.77 10.86
CA ARG A 90 -5.47 -24.43 10.31
C ARG A 90 -4.03 -23.99 10.56
N GLU A 91 -3.32 -23.64 9.50
CA GLU A 91 -2.01 -23.00 9.56
C GLU A 91 -2.05 -21.71 10.37
N GLU A 92 -1.14 -21.56 11.32
CA GLU A 92 -1.15 -20.43 12.26
C GLU A 92 -1.01 -19.09 11.55
N ALA A 93 -0.16 -19.05 10.52
CA ALA A 93 0.17 -17.87 9.73
C ALA A 93 -0.98 -17.35 8.86
N LEU A 94 -2.05 -18.13 8.66
CA LEU A 94 -3.24 -17.63 7.98
C LEU A 94 -4.00 -16.63 8.88
N PRO A 95 -4.61 -15.58 8.32
CA PRO A 95 -5.52 -14.73 9.10
C PRO A 95 -6.74 -15.53 9.55
N ARG A 96 -7.30 -15.19 10.72
CA ARG A 96 -8.58 -15.75 11.18
C ARG A 96 -9.74 -15.00 10.56
N LEU A 97 -10.90 -15.64 10.50
CA LEU A 97 -12.15 -14.99 10.07
C LEU A 97 -12.46 -13.74 10.90
N ARG A 98 -12.17 -13.79 12.21
CA ARG A 98 -12.31 -12.64 13.11
C ARG A 98 -11.47 -11.45 12.66
N ASP A 99 -10.24 -11.68 12.21
CA ASP A 99 -9.34 -10.62 11.76
C ASP A 99 -9.91 -9.95 10.49
N ALA A 100 -10.47 -10.75 9.58
CA ALA A 100 -11.14 -10.25 8.37
C ALA A 100 -12.39 -9.43 8.71
N ALA A 101 -13.20 -9.86 9.68
CA ALA A 101 -14.38 -9.12 10.12
C ALA A 101 -14.00 -7.75 10.69
N ILE A 102 -12.99 -7.69 11.56
CA ILE A 102 -12.48 -6.43 12.13
C ILE A 102 -11.95 -5.52 11.03
N ALA A 103 -11.10 -6.04 10.13
CA ALA A 103 -10.57 -5.26 9.02
C ALA A 103 -11.67 -4.67 8.12
N SER A 104 -12.72 -5.46 7.84
CA SER A 104 -13.86 -5.01 7.05
C SER A 104 -14.67 -3.92 7.75
N GLU A 105 -14.90 -4.05 9.06
CA GLU A 105 -15.60 -3.04 9.85
C GLU A 105 -14.87 -1.69 9.79
N TYR A 106 -13.55 -1.68 10.01
CA TYR A 106 -12.76 -0.45 9.93
C TYR A 106 -12.69 0.12 8.52
N ALA A 107 -12.60 -0.72 7.49
CA ALA A 107 -12.66 -0.25 6.10
C ALA A 107 -13.97 0.52 5.82
N TRP A 108 -15.10 0.01 6.31
CA TRP A 108 -16.38 0.71 6.20
C TRP A 108 -16.40 2.03 6.97
N ARG A 109 -15.88 2.06 8.20
CA ARG A 109 -15.77 3.29 8.99
C ARG A 109 -14.93 4.34 8.27
N PHE A 110 -13.78 3.97 7.70
CA PHE A 110 -12.91 4.89 6.96
C PHE A 110 -13.58 5.42 5.69
N ILE A 111 -14.33 4.57 4.97
CA ILE A 111 -15.08 5.01 3.78
C ILE A 111 -16.19 5.99 4.17
N GLN A 112 -16.93 5.71 5.25
CA GLN A 112 -17.99 6.60 5.73
C GLN A 112 -17.42 7.94 6.18
N ASP A 113 -16.34 7.92 6.96
CA ASP A 113 -15.65 9.12 7.42
C ASP A 113 -15.14 9.99 6.25
N ALA A 114 -14.51 9.37 5.25
CA ALA A 114 -14.03 10.06 4.05
C ALA A 114 -15.17 10.61 3.16
N ARG A 115 -16.39 10.09 3.30
CA ARG A 115 -17.58 10.61 2.59
C ARG A 115 -18.22 11.78 3.34
N SER A 116 -18.15 11.79 4.66
CA SER A 116 -18.74 12.86 5.49
C SER A 116 -17.84 14.09 5.61
N HIS A 117 -16.56 13.95 5.34
CA HIS A 117 -15.59 15.04 5.38
C HIS A 117 -15.14 15.41 3.96
N GLU A 118 -14.86 16.69 3.74
CA GLU A 118 -14.24 17.12 2.48
C GLU A 118 -12.85 16.47 2.34
N MET A 119 -12.59 15.86 1.19
CA MET A 119 -11.25 15.39 0.90
C MET A 119 -10.32 16.58 0.66
N PRO A 120 -9.10 16.59 1.24
CA PRO A 120 -8.12 17.63 0.96
C PRO A 120 -7.77 17.59 -0.53
N SER A 121 -8.39 18.48 -1.30
CA SER A 121 -8.16 18.64 -2.72
C SER A 121 -7.20 19.80 -2.88
N ILE A 122 -5.94 19.45 -3.12
CA ILE A 122 -4.88 20.43 -3.39
C ILE A 122 -4.76 20.54 -4.91
N GLY A 123 -4.36 21.71 -5.41
CA GLY A 123 -4.06 21.98 -6.82
C GLY A 123 -5.17 22.68 -7.57
N ASP A 124 -4.90 22.98 -8.84
CA ASP A 124 -5.78 23.70 -9.75
C ASP A 124 -6.03 22.92 -11.06
N LEU A 125 -6.80 23.52 -11.97
CA LEU A 125 -7.10 22.90 -13.27
C LEU A 125 -5.86 22.72 -14.15
N ALA A 126 -4.86 23.59 -14.02
CA ALA A 126 -3.59 23.44 -14.75
C ALA A 126 -2.84 22.20 -14.27
N THR A 127 -2.74 22.03 -12.95
CA THR A 127 -2.16 20.85 -12.31
C THR A 127 -2.88 19.57 -12.73
N LEU A 128 -4.21 19.61 -12.85
CA LEU A 128 -5.00 18.48 -13.34
C LEU A 128 -4.64 18.12 -14.80
N GLU A 129 -4.45 19.11 -15.68
CA GLU A 129 -4.04 18.86 -17.05
C GLU A 129 -2.62 18.31 -17.16
N GLU A 130 -1.68 18.78 -16.33
CA GLU A 130 -0.35 18.19 -16.24
C GLU A 130 -0.38 16.72 -15.83
N ILE A 131 -1.21 16.37 -14.83
CA ILE A 131 -1.41 14.98 -14.40
C ILE A 131 -1.97 14.16 -15.57
N ARG A 132 -2.98 14.68 -16.29
CA ARG A 132 -3.59 13.99 -17.44
C ARG A 132 -2.58 13.77 -18.56
N GLU A 133 -1.81 14.78 -18.93
CA GLU A 133 -0.81 14.70 -20.00
C GLU A 133 0.32 13.73 -19.63
N ARG A 134 0.80 13.79 -18.38
CA ARG A 134 1.78 12.82 -17.90
C ARG A 134 1.23 11.41 -17.93
N ARG A 135 0.01 11.17 -17.44
CA ARG A 135 -0.62 9.84 -17.51
C ARG A 135 -0.81 9.34 -18.94
N ARG A 136 -1.08 10.23 -19.90
CA ARG A 136 -1.23 9.92 -21.33
C ARG A 136 0.08 9.46 -21.97
N THR A 137 1.20 10.05 -21.56
CA THR A 137 2.52 9.84 -22.16
C THR A 137 3.42 8.88 -21.38
N MET A 138 3.06 8.59 -20.12
CA MET A 138 3.81 7.70 -19.25
C MET A 138 3.83 6.27 -19.83
N LYS A 139 5.03 5.78 -20.15
CA LYS A 139 5.24 4.45 -20.76
C LYS A 139 5.47 3.35 -19.73
N ASN A 140 5.84 3.72 -18.51
CA ASN A 140 6.20 2.82 -17.41
C ASN A 140 5.54 3.30 -16.12
N GLY A 141 4.86 2.40 -15.40
CA GLY A 141 4.24 2.70 -14.11
C GLY A 141 2.98 1.88 -13.83
N TYR A 142 2.54 1.86 -12.57
CA TYR A 142 1.35 1.14 -12.13
C TYR A 142 0.06 1.86 -12.53
N GLY A 143 -0.95 1.09 -12.96
CA GLY A 143 -2.26 1.64 -13.34
C GLY A 143 -2.30 2.35 -14.70
N LEU A 144 -1.32 2.11 -15.57
CA LEU A 144 -1.36 2.55 -16.96
C LEU A 144 -2.49 1.83 -17.69
N LEU A 145 -3.38 2.61 -18.32
CA LEU A 145 -4.39 2.06 -19.21
C LEU A 145 -3.68 1.66 -20.50
N HIS A 146 -3.46 0.36 -20.69
CA HIS A 146 -3.04 -0.14 -21.98
C HIS A 146 -4.10 0.21 -23.00
N ARG A 147 -3.72 0.89 -24.08
CA ARG A 147 -4.62 1.06 -25.22
C ARG A 147 -4.89 -0.34 -25.76
N HIS A 148 -6.09 -0.86 -25.53
CA HIS A 148 -6.52 -2.05 -26.25
C HIS A 148 -6.43 -1.74 -27.74
N PRO A 149 -5.73 -2.56 -28.54
CA PRO A 149 -5.83 -2.44 -29.99
C PRO A 149 -7.31 -2.51 -30.33
N ARG A 150 -7.81 -1.52 -31.08
CA ARG A 150 -9.15 -1.61 -31.68
C ARG A 150 -9.16 -2.91 -32.47
N ILE A 151 -10.02 -3.84 -32.08
CA ILE A 151 -10.32 -5.00 -32.90
C ILE A 151 -10.89 -4.41 -34.19
N ALA A 152 -10.14 -4.58 -35.28
CA ALA A 152 -10.53 -4.15 -36.62
C ALA A 152 -11.65 -5.04 -37.15
#